data_AF-A0A2H8TRK0-F1
#
_entry.id   AF-A0A2H8TRK0-F1
#
_cell.length_a   1.000
_cell.length_b   1.000
_cell.length_c   1.000
_cell.angle_alpha   90.00
_cell.angle_beta   90.00
_cell.angle_gamma   90.00
#
_symmetry.space_group_name_H-M   'P 1'
#
loop_
_entity.id
_entity.type
_entity.pdbx_description
1 polymer ?
#
loop_
_entity_poly.entity_id
_entity_poly.type
_entity_poly.pdbx_seq_one_letter_code
_entity_poly.pdbx_strand_id
1 'polypeptide(L)'
;MDMQRRLSSFNEMWRVNFLRPCDMAQAGFFYLGIGDQVKCGKCCKEFLDWEFADDPLQQHIRLSPDCSFVNKILATVDGRLRTFKNWPVIFLKSREMADAGFFYTGQGDGVKCFKCCKLFESWECGDVPLIEHYRHSPKCSVVDGFGDILYETCVYGSSTSDALSSVSVGSVDDWLTSEGILQSLKPFHRNKMITFNARLETFNNCLRTFKQNINTLCEAG
;
A
#
# COMPACT_ATOMS: atom_id res chain seq x y z
N MET A 1 -7.59 -16.88 -10.54
CA MET A 1 -8.68 -17.88 -10.55
C MET A 1 -9.70 -17.70 -9.42
N ASP A 2 -9.28 -17.37 -8.20
CA ASP A 2 -10.19 -17.34 -7.04
C ASP A 2 -11.22 -16.18 -7.06
N MET A 3 -10.83 -15.00 -7.59
CA MET A 3 -11.73 -13.83 -7.68
C MET A 3 -12.94 -14.06 -8.59
N GLN A 4 -12.73 -14.65 -9.77
CA GLN A 4 -13.81 -14.89 -10.73
C GLN A 4 -14.87 -15.84 -10.15
N ARG A 5 -14.44 -16.87 -9.39
CA ARG A 5 -15.34 -17.82 -8.74
C ARG A 5 -16.22 -17.16 -7.68
N ARG A 6 -15.64 -16.24 -6.90
CA ARG A 6 -16.40 -15.42 -5.94
C ARG A 6 -17.45 -14.59 -6.66
N LEU A 7 -17.04 -13.85 -7.69
CA LEU A 7 -17.95 -13.01 -8.44
C LEU A 7 -19.10 -13.81 -9.07
N SER A 8 -18.81 -14.98 -9.66
CA SER A 8 -19.84 -15.84 -10.26
C SER A 8 -20.86 -16.42 -9.27
N SER A 9 -20.59 -16.38 -7.96
CA SER A 9 -21.57 -16.83 -6.96
C SER A 9 -22.73 -15.85 -6.80
N PHE A 10 -22.54 -14.56 -7.13
CA PHE A 10 -23.57 -13.52 -7.08
C PHE A 10 -24.44 -13.58 -8.34
N ASN A 11 -25.42 -14.48 -8.33
CA ASN A 11 -26.43 -14.60 -9.38
C ASN A 11 -27.58 -13.59 -9.21
N GLU A 12 -28.62 -13.71 -10.03
CA GLU A 12 -29.80 -12.81 -10.06
C GLU A 12 -30.60 -12.75 -8.75
N MET A 13 -30.35 -13.66 -7.80
CA MET A 13 -30.99 -13.62 -6.48
C MET A 13 -30.34 -12.61 -5.53
N TRP A 14 -29.15 -12.08 -5.86
CA TRP A 14 -28.56 -10.98 -5.10
C TRP A 14 -29.33 -9.68 -5.33
N ARG A 15 -30.15 -9.28 -4.34
CA ARG A 15 -31.03 -8.09 -4.42
C ARG A 15 -30.53 -6.89 -3.62
N VAL A 16 -29.32 -6.96 -3.05
CA VAL A 16 -28.73 -5.86 -2.28
C VAL A 16 -28.10 -4.85 -3.24
N ASN A 17 -28.87 -3.83 -3.61
CA ASN A 17 -28.48 -2.87 -4.66
C ASN A 17 -27.37 -1.89 -4.24
N PHE A 18 -27.20 -1.66 -2.93
CA PHE A 18 -26.18 -0.75 -2.41
C PHE A 18 -24.80 -1.42 -2.23
N LEU A 19 -24.72 -2.76 -2.30
CA LEU A 19 -23.47 -3.51 -2.28
C LEU A 19 -23.25 -4.21 -3.61
N ARG A 20 -22.21 -3.78 -4.33
CA ARG A 20 -21.88 -4.37 -5.62
C ARG A 20 -21.26 -5.76 -5.42
N PRO A 21 -21.64 -6.77 -6.21
CA PRO A 21 -21.01 -8.09 -6.19
C PRO A 21 -19.48 -8.06 -6.31
N CYS A 22 -18.92 -7.10 -7.06
CA CYS A 22 -17.47 -6.94 -7.17
C CYS A 22 -16.82 -6.58 -5.83
N ASP A 23 -17.43 -5.72 -5.02
CA ASP A 23 -16.89 -5.29 -3.72
C ASP A 23 -16.94 -6.45 -2.73
N MET A 24 -18.04 -7.21 -2.72
CA MET A 24 -18.21 -8.43 -1.91
C MET A 24 -17.17 -9.49 -2.28
N ALA A 25 -16.99 -9.75 -3.57
CA ALA A 25 -15.99 -10.70 -4.06
C ALA A 25 -14.55 -10.22 -3.78
N GLN A 26 -14.27 -8.92 -3.87
CA GLN A 26 -12.97 -8.33 -3.51
C GLN A 26 -12.68 -8.41 -2.02
N ALA A 27 -13.71 -8.43 -1.17
CA ALA A 27 -13.62 -8.70 0.26
C ALA A 27 -13.50 -10.20 0.59
N GLY A 28 -13.50 -11.09 -0.40
CA GLY A 28 -13.26 -12.53 -0.20
C GLY A 28 -14.53 -13.35 -0.02
N PHE A 29 -15.70 -12.75 -0.28
CA PHE A 29 -17.00 -13.37 -0.06
C PHE A 29 -17.54 -14.13 -1.26
N PHE A 30 -18.24 -15.23 -0.95
CA PHE A 30 -19.12 -15.97 -1.86
C PHE A 30 -20.55 -15.78 -1.39
N TYR A 31 -21.47 -15.50 -2.31
CA TYR A 31 -22.90 -15.48 -2.03
C TYR A 31 -23.44 -16.89 -1.82
N LEU A 32 -24.34 -17.05 -0.85
CA LEU A 32 -24.94 -18.35 -0.49
C LEU A 32 -26.24 -18.64 -1.25
N GLY A 33 -26.80 -17.67 -1.99
CA GLY A 33 -28.05 -17.85 -2.72
C GLY A 33 -29.31 -17.61 -1.89
N ILE A 34 -29.18 -17.17 -0.63
CA ILE A 34 -30.30 -16.95 0.29
C ILE A 34 -30.14 -15.56 0.92
N GLY A 35 -31.18 -14.72 0.78
CA GLY A 35 -31.18 -13.36 1.33
C GLY A 35 -29.97 -12.55 0.85
N ASP A 36 -29.29 -11.91 1.79
CA ASP A 36 -28.04 -11.17 1.63
C ASP A 36 -26.82 -11.92 2.19
N GLN A 37 -26.97 -13.22 2.49
CA GLN A 37 -25.96 -13.99 3.19
C GLN A 37 -24.77 -14.31 2.31
N VAL A 38 -23.58 -14.02 2.82
CA VAL A 38 -22.31 -14.36 2.17
C VAL A 38 -21.38 -15.06 3.15
N LYS A 39 -20.42 -15.82 2.63
CA LYS A 39 -19.35 -16.43 3.45
C LYS A 39 -17.97 -16.15 2.90
N CYS A 40 -17.00 -16.06 3.79
CA CYS A 40 -15.59 -16.02 3.39
C CYS A 40 -15.11 -17.44 3.02
N GLY A 41 -14.47 -17.58 1.86
CA GLY A 41 -13.91 -18.87 1.43
C GLY A 41 -12.67 -19.35 2.21
N LYS A 42 -12.12 -18.52 3.12
CA LYS A 42 -10.91 -18.85 3.91
C LYS A 42 -11.19 -19.08 5.40
N CYS A 43 -11.97 -18.23 6.05
CA CYS A 43 -12.34 -18.43 7.46
C CYS A 43 -13.72 -19.08 7.63
N CYS A 44 -14.48 -19.29 6.55
CA CYS A 44 -15.84 -19.85 6.55
C CYS A 44 -16.87 -19.07 7.40
N LYS A 45 -16.51 -17.89 7.93
CA LYS A 45 -17.45 -17.01 8.63
C LYS A 45 -18.51 -16.51 7.66
N GLU A 46 -19.76 -16.54 8.11
CA GLU A 46 -20.92 -16.00 7.42
C GLU A 46 -21.22 -14.57 7.88
N PHE A 47 -21.72 -13.77 6.94
CA PHE A 47 -22.05 -12.36 7.09
C PHE A 47 -23.41 -12.14 6.46
N LEU A 48 -24.27 -11.41 7.16
CA LEU A 48 -25.67 -11.14 6.84
C LEU A 48 -26.07 -9.80 7.46
N ASP A 49 -27.29 -9.36 7.16
CA ASP A 49 -27.87 -8.11 7.66
C ASP A 49 -27.06 -6.87 7.24
N TRP A 50 -26.71 -6.81 5.95
CA TRP A 50 -25.91 -5.73 5.38
C TRP A 50 -26.68 -4.40 5.36
N GLU A 51 -26.00 -3.32 5.70
CA GLU A 51 -26.56 -1.96 5.69
C GLU A 51 -25.92 -1.05 4.62
N PHE A 52 -26.61 0.05 4.26
CA PHE A 52 -26.22 0.95 3.17
C PHE A 52 -24.78 1.51 3.28
N ALA A 53 -24.27 1.67 4.50
CA ALA A 53 -22.93 2.22 4.75
C ALA A 53 -21.86 1.16 5.01
N ASP A 54 -22.22 -0.12 4.99
CA ASP A 54 -21.25 -1.18 5.27
C ASP A 54 -20.18 -1.27 4.19
N ASP A 55 -18.94 -1.43 4.65
CA ASP A 55 -17.84 -1.83 3.79
C ASP A 55 -17.55 -3.32 3.99
N PRO A 56 -17.67 -4.16 2.94
CA PRO A 56 -17.48 -5.60 3.05
C PRO A 56 -16.11 -6.01 3.58
N LEU A 57 -15.05 -5.31 3.17
CA LEU A 57 -13.70 -5.61 3.64
C LEU A 57 -13.55 -5.23 5.11
N GLN A 58 -14.10 -4.08 5.53
CA GLN A 58 -14.05 -3.67 6.94
C GLN A 58 -14.85 -4.61 7.85
N GLN A 59 -16.03 -5.06 7.43
CA GLN A 59 -16.78 -6.06 8.20
C GLN A 59 -15.99 -7.36 8.32
N HIS A 60 -15.32 -7.80 7.24
CA HIS A 60 -14.46 -8.98 7.26
C HIS A 60 -13.29 -8.83 8.24
N ILE A 61 -12.57 -7.70 8.19
CA ILE A 61 -11.45 -7.41 9.09
C ILE A 61 -11.92 -7.40 10.55
N ARG A 62 -13.06 -6.75 10.83
CA ARG A 62 -13.61 -6.60 12.19
C ARG A 62 -14.03 -7.94 12.79
N LEU A 63 -14.77 -8.75 12.03
CA LEU A 63 -15.38 -9.98 12.53
C LEU A 63 -14.49 -11.22 12.37
N SER A 64 -13.40 -11.14 11.60
CA SER A 64 -12.45 -12.24 11.41
C SER A 64 -11.02 -11.73 11.14
N PRO A 65 -10.38 -11.05 12.12
CA PRO A 65 -9.06 -10.47 11.95
C PRO A 65 -7.96 -11.52 11.67
N ASP A 66 -8.11 -12.74 12.19
CA ASP A 66 -7.14 -13.83 11.97
C ASP A 66 -7.34 -14.57 10.64
N CYS A 67 -8.31 -14.15 9.83
CA CYS A 67 -8.59 -14.77 8.54
C CYS A 67 -7.36 -14.66 7.61
N SER A 68 -6.89 -15.78 7.07
CA SER A 68 -5.76 -15.79 6.14
C SER A 68 -5.98 -14.97 4.87
N PHE A 69 -7.23 -14.73 4.47
CA PHE A 69 -7.56 -13.80 3.38
C PHE A 69 -7.28 -12.35 3.79
N VAL A 70 -7.80 -11.94 4.95
CA VAL A 70 -7.59 -10.61 5.53
C VAL A 70 -6.11 -10.34 5.76
N ASN A 71 -5.41 -11.26 6.40
CA ASN A 71 -3.97 -11.14 6.67
C ASN A 71 -3.14 -10.96 5.39
N LYS A 72 -3.53 -11.64 4.29
CA LYS A 72 -2.86 -11.45 2.99
C LYS A 72 -3.13 -10.09 2.35
N ILE A 73 -4.33 -9.53 2.53
CA ILE A 73 -4.64 -8.16 2.09
C ILE A 73 -3.82 -7.17 2.91
N LEU A 74 -3.89 -7.24 4.24
CA LEU A 74 -3.23 -6.27 5.13
C LEU A 74 -1.70 -6.34 5.08
N ALA A 75 -1.13 -7.44 4.59
CA ALA A 75 0.30 -7.58 4.37
C ALA A 75 0.85 -6.60 3.32
N THR A 76 0.04 -6.17 2.35
CA THR A 76 0.47 -5.23 1.29
C THR A 76 0.04 -3.81 1.61
N VAL A 77 0.82 -2.82 1.16
CA VAL A 77 0.45 -1.40 1.32
C VAL A 77 -0.88 -1.12 0.62
N ASP A 78 -1.03 -1.56 -0.64
CA ASP A 78 -2.28 -1.34 -1.39
C ASP A 78 -3.50 -1.99 -0.73
N GLY A 79 -3.31 -3.15 -0.11
CA GLY A 79 -4.38 -3.82 0.63
C GLY A 79 -4.79 -3.06 1.88
N ARG A 80 -3.84 -2.47 2.62
CA ARG A 80 -4.14 -1.56 3.73
C ARG A 80 -4.78 -0.26 3.25
N LEU A 81 -4.30 0.32 2.16
CA LEU A 81 -4.84 1.55 1.59
C LEU A 81 -6.33 1.42 1.26
N ARG A 82 -6.76 0.25 0.78
CA ARG A 82 -8.19 -0.05 0.52
C ARG A 82 -9.09 0.08 1.74
N THR A 83 -8.57 -0.02 2.97
CA THR A 83 -9.39 0.11 4.18
C THR A 83 -9.69 1.57 4.54
N PHE A 84 -8.95 2.54 3.99
CA PHE A 84 -9.13 3.98 4.24
C PHE A 84 -10.29 4.62 3.48
N LYS A 85 -11.30 3.83 3.09
CA LYS A 85 -12.55 4.36 2.54
C LYS A 85 -13.21 5.26 3.60
N ASN A 86 -13.54 6.49 3.21
CA ASN A 86 -14.13 7.52 4.08
C ASN A 86 -13.27 7.89 5.30
N TRP A 87 -11.94 7.80 5.18
CA TRP A 87 -11.01 8.26 6.22
C TRP A 87 -11.27 9.74 6.57
N PRO A 88 -11.55 10.08 7.85
CA PRO A 88 -12.02 11.42 8.22
C PRO A 88 -10.90 12.45 8.44
N VAL A 89 -9.65 12.01 8.60
CA VAL A 89 -8.52 12.92 8.91
C VAL A 89 -7.92 13.47 7.62
N ILE A 90 -8.14 14.76 7.37
CA ILE A 90 -7.76 15.42 6.11
C ILE A 90 -6.27 15.77 5.98
N PHE A 91 -5.57 15.93 7.11
CA PHE A 91 -4.16 16.34 7.14
C PHE A 91 -3.19 15.16 7.07
N LEU A 92 -3.67 13.92 7.22
CA LEU A 92 -2.88 12.70 7.06
C LEU A 92 -3.32 11.94 5.83
N LYS A 93 -2.40 11.68 4.91
CA LYS A 93 -2.74 10.93 3.70
C LYS A 93 -2.84 9.45 4.03
N SER A 94 -3.91 8.82 3.58
CA SER A 94 -4.12 7.37 3.73
C SER A 94 -2.95 6.53 3.20
N ARG A 95 -2.23 7.01 2.18
CA ARG A 95 -1.02 6.36 1.68
C ARG A 95 0.11 6.35 2.71
N GLU A 96 0.39 7.47 3.37
CA GLU A 96 1.42 7.59 4.41
C GLU A 96 1.10 6.68 5.61
N MET A 97 -0.18 6.62 5.98
CA MET A 97 -0.68 5.69 7.01
C MET A 97 -0.45 4.23 6.61
N ALA A 98 -0.81 3.87 5.38
CA ALA A 98 -0.63 2.52 4.85
C ALA A 98 0.86 2.15 4.77
N ASP A 99 1.73 3.06 4.33
CA ASP A 99 3.19 2.86 4.30
C ASP A 99 3.78 2.60 5.68
N ALA A 100 3.30 3.31 6.70
CA ALA A 100 3.68 3.09 8.10
C ALA A 100 3.13 1.77 8.69
N GLY A 101 2.48 0.93 7.89
CA GLY A 101 1.94 -0.37 8.32
C GLY A 101 0.53 -0.29 8.88
N PHE A 102 -0.16 0.86 8.78
CA PHE A 102 -1.49 1.00 9.33
C PHE A 102 -2.59 0.64 8.36
N PHE A 103 -3.66 0.03 8.87
CA PHE A 103 -4.94 -0.08 8.20
C PHE A 103 -6.01 0.62 9.04
N TYR A 104 -6.91 1.34 8.38
CA TYR A 104 -8.04 1.98 9.03
C TYR A 104 -9.03 0.96 9.58
N THR A 105 -9.54 1.19 10.80
CA THR A 105 -10.52 0.32 11.48
C THR A 105 -11.97 0.58 11.05
N GLY A 106 -12.22 1.68 10.34
CA GLY A 106 -13.56 2.12 9.97
C GLY A 106 -14.30 2.89 11.08
N GLN A 107 -13.64 3.22 12.20
CA GLN A 107 -14.23 3.94 13.33
C GLN A 107 -13.34 5.12 13.73
N GLY A 108 -13.94 6.32 13.83
CA GLY A 108 -13.23 7.55 14.19
C GLY A 108 -11.99 7.75 13.32
N ASP A 109 -10.88 8.09 13.95
CA ASP A 109 -9.54 8.13 13.35
C ASP A 109 -8.66 6.92 13.76
N GLY A 110 -9.29 5.84 14.23
CA GLY A 110 -8.59 4.67 14.73
C GLY A 110 -7.96 3.84 13.60
N VAL A 111 -6.65 3.63 13.66
CA VAL A 111 -5.90 2.73 12.77
C VAL A 111 -5.15 1.67 13.56
N LYS A 112 -4.93 0.49 12.95
CA LYS A 112 -4.15 -0.59 13.57
C LYS A 112 -2.96 -0.97 12.71
N CYS A 113 -1.84 -1.32 13.35
CA CYS A 113 -0.72 -1.90 12.65
C CYS A 113 -1.00 -3.37 12.28
N PHE A 114 -0.76 -3.76 11.03
CA PHE A 114 -0.97 -5.15 10.58
C PHE A 114 0.00 -6.18 11.18
N LYS A 115 1.10 -5.73 11.80
CA LYS A 115 2.12 -6.61 12.42
C LYS A 115 2.02 -6.69 13.93
N CYS A 116 2.03 -5.54 14.62
CA CYS A 116 1.98 -5.53 16.09
C CYS A 116 0.55 -5.42 16.63
N CYS A 117 -0.46 -5.24 15.78
CA CYS A 117 -1.87 -5.13 16.13
C CYS A 117 -2.23 -3.97 17.08
N LYS A 118 -1.28 -3.07 17.40
CA LYS A 118 -1.53 -1.89 18.23
C LYS A 118 -2.47 -0.92 17.52
N LEU A 119 -3.42 -0.37 18.28
CA LEU A 119 -4.34 0.70 17.88
C LEU A 119 -3.68 2.07 18.11
N PHE A 120 -3.91 2.97 17.16
CA PHE A 120 -3.49 4.37 17.17
C PHE A 120 -4.71 5.22 16.81
N GLU A 121 -4.96 6.27 17.58
CA GLU A 121 -6.12 7.15 17.50
C GLU A 121 -5.73 8.53 18.06
N SER A 122 -6.61 9.52 17.91
CA SER A 122 -6.36 10.92 18.31
C SER A 122 -5.18 11.56 17.56
N TRP A 123 -5.19 11.44 16.24
CA TRP A 123 -4.17 12.03 15.37
C TRP A 123 -4.24 13.56 15.37
N GLU A 124 -3.08 14.21 15.40
CA GLU A 124 -2.91 15.65 15.41
C GLU A 124 -2.18 16.17 14.15
N CYS A 125 -2.42 17.43 13.80
CA CYS A 125 -1.75 18.06 12.68
C CYS A 125 -0.24 18.14 12.95
N GLY A 126 0.57 17.55 12.08
CA GLY A 126 2.01 17.45 12.24
C GLY A 126 2.51 16.08 12.69
N ASP A 127 1.60 15.17 13.09
CA ASP A 127 1.96 13.79 13.37
C ASP A 127 2.54 13.12 12.12
N VAL A 128 3.59 12.32 12.32
CA VAL A 128 4.18 11.49 11.27
C VAL A 128 3.89 10.04 11.61
N PRO A 129 3.09 9.31 10.80
CA PRO A 129 2.61 7.97 11.15
C PRO A 129 3.73 6.99 11.51
N LEU A 130 4.83 7.00 10.76
CA LEU A 130 5.97 6.10 11.00
C LEU A 130 6.71 6.44 12.31
N ILE A 131 6.84 7.72 12.65
CA ILE A 131 7.46 8.17 13.90
C ILE A 131 6.58 7.77 15.08
N GLU A 132 5.27 8.00 14.99
CA GLU A 132 4.32 7.59 16.03
C GLU A 132 4.32 6.07 16.22
N HIS A 133 4.39 5.32 15.11
CA HIS A 133 4.53 3.86 15.17
C HIS A 133 5.78 3.44 15.95
N TYR A 134 6.94 4.01 15.64
CA TYR A 134 8.19 3.74 16.34
C TYR A 134 8.11 4.14 17.82
N ARG A 135 7.63 5.35 18.12
CA ARG A 135 7.48 5.88 19.48
C ARG A 135 6.65 4.96 20.37
N HIS A 136 5.54 4.43 19.83
CA HIS A 136 4.59 3.64 20.59
C HIS A 136 4.78 2.12 20.46
N SER A 137 5.57 1.62 19.50
CA SER A 137 5.85 0.20 19.29
C SER A 137 7.23 -0.01 18.64
N PRO A 138 8.32 0.35 19.33
CA PRO A 138 9.68 0.35 18.75
C PRO A 138 10.20 -1.05 18.40
N LYS A 139 9.58 -2.10 18.93
CA LYS A 139 9.90 -3.51 18.64
C LYS A 139 9.04 -4.11 17.51
N CYS A 140 8.17 -3.31 16.88
CA CYS A 140 7.39 -3.80 15.75
C CYS A 140 8.32 -3.94 14.54
N SER A 141 8.26 -5.09 13.85
CA SER A 141 9.09 -5.36 12.66
C SER A 141 8.87 -4.44 11.48
N VAL A 142 7.83 -3.59 11.50
CA VAL A 142 7.63 -2.53 10.50
C VAL A 142 8.59 -1.35 10.71
N VAL A 143 8.99 -1.10 11.95
CA VAL A 143 9.83 0.03 12.38
C VAL A 143 11.09 -0.40 13.14
N ASP A 144 11.40 -1.69 13.09
CA ASP A 144 12.60 -2.24 13.71
C ASP A 144 13.84 -1.67 12.99
N GLY A 145 14.82 -1.21 13.75
CA GLY A 145 15.99 -0.45 13.23
C GLY A 145 15.72 1.01 12.84
N PHE A 146 14.48 1.52 12.94
CA PHE A 146 14.18 2.92 12.61
C PHE A 146 14.85 3.93 13.55
N GLY A 147 15.16 3.54 14.79
CA GLY A 147 15.86 4.39 15.74
C GLY A 147 17.24 4.84 15.28
N ASP A 148 17.95 3.99 14.54
CA ASP A 148 19.28 4.32 14.00
C ASP A 148 19.20 5.39 12.91
N ILE A 149 18.13 5.37 12.11
CA ILE A 149 17.85 6.35 11.04
C ILE A 149 17.50 7.73 11.61
N LEU A 150 16.69 7.75 12.68
CA LEU A 150 16.37 9.01 13.38
C LEU A 150 17.62 9.64 14.00
N TYR A 151 18.53 8.82 14.54
CA TYR A 151 19.78 9.31 15.11
C TYR A 151 20.65 10.02 14.05
N GLU A 152 20.81 9.43 12.87
CA GLU A 152 21.58 10.07 11.78
C GLU A 152 20.93 11.38 11.31
N THR A 153 19.60 11.44 11.24
CA THR A 153 18.85 12.63 10.79
C THR A 153 19.03 13.81 11.77
N CYS A 154 19.01 13.54 13.08
CA CYS A 154 19.20 14.55 14.12
C CYS A 154 20.65 15.04 14.22
N VAL A 155 21.64 14.21 13.88
CA VAL A 155 23.08 14.54 13.98
C VAL A 155 23.58 15.33 12.75
N TYR A 156 23.06 15.04 11.56
CA TYR A 156 23.51 15.69 10.31
C TYR A 156 22.60 16.82 9.80
N GLY A 157 21.48 17.10 10.47
CA GLY A 157 20.67 18.30 10.22
C GLY A 157 19.87 18.30 8.91
N SER A 158 19.63 17.14 8.31
CA SER A 158 18.73 17.01 7.16
C SER A 158 17.28 17.22 7.60
N SER A 159 16.51 17.97 6.81
CA SER A 159 15.09 18.22 7.09
C SER A 159 14.33 16.88 7.21
N THR A 160 13.37 16.80 8.14
CA THR A 160 12.59 15.57 8.38
C THR A 160 11.82 15.11 7.14
N SER A 161 11.55 16.00 6.18
CA SER A 161 10.96 15.67 4.88
C SER A 161 11.91 14.94 3.94
N ASP A 162 13.22 15.19 4.01
CA ASP A 162 14.19 14.58 3.09
C ASP A 162 14.61 13.18 3.56
N ALA A 163 14.70 12.95 4.88
CA ALA A 163 15.04 11.63 5.43
C ALA A 163 13.91 10.60 5.24
N LEU A 164 12.64 11.01 5.31
CA LEU A 164 11.49 10.12 5.07
C LEU A 164 11.34 9.70 3.60
N SER A 165 11.97 10.42 2.66
CA SER A 165 12.06 9.99 1.25
C SER A 165 12.98 8.78 1.04
N SER A 166 13.79 8.44 2.05
CA SER A 166 14.72 7.30 2.03
C SER A 166 14.12 6.02 2.64
N VAL A 167 12.91 6.10 3.23
CA VAL A 167 12.07 4.92 3.46
C VAL A 167 11.59 4.47 2.09
N SER A 168 11.85 3.21 1.73
CA SER A 168 11.68 2.66 0.38
C SER A 168 10.26 2.82 -0.18
N VAL A 169 9.97 3.99 -0.75
CA VAL A 169 9.18 4.07 -1.96
C VAL A 169 9.96 3.23 -2.95
N GLY A 170 9.33 2.16 -3.46
CA GLY A 170 9.97 1.25 -4.42
C GLY A 170 10.76 2.09 -5.42
N SER A 171 12.05 1.77 -5.56
CA SER A 171 12.97 2.54 -6.39
C SER A 171 12.31 2.79 -7.75
N VAL A 172 12.66 3.86 -8.44
CA VAL A 172 12.32 3.98 -9.86
C VAL A 172 12.74 2.70 -10.60
N ASP A 173 13.81 2.03 -10.14
CA ASP A 173 14.22 0.70 -10.59
C ASP A 173 13.19 -0.41 -10.31
N ASP A 174 12.51 -0.39 -9.16
CA ASP A 174 11.49 -1.38 -8.81
C ASP A 174 10.24 -1.23 -9.70
N TRP A 175 9.83 0.02 -9.98
CA TRP A 175 8.74 0.31 -10.91
C TRP A 175 9.11 -0.02 -12.37
N LEU A 176 10.32 0.38 -12.81
CA LEU A 176 10.80 0.06 -14.15
C LEU A 176 11.01 -1.46 -14.35
N THR A 177 11.28 -2.21 -13.28
CA THR A 177 11.36 -3.67 -13.30
C THR A 177 9.95 -4.30 -13.33
N SER A 178 8.99 -3.77 -12.57
CA SER A 178 7.61 -4.29 -12.57
C SER A 178 6.88 -4.06 -13.91
N GLU A 179 7.18 -2.96 -14.59
CA GLU A 179 6.67 -2.64 -15.94
C GLU A 179 7.47 -3.35 -17.06
N GLY A 180 8.47 -4.17 -16.73
CA GLY A 180 9.29 -4.90 -17.70
C GLY A 180 10.25 -4.05 -18.53
N ILE A 181 10.41 -2.77 -18.21
CA ILE A 181 11.29 -1.84 -18.94
C ILE A 181 12.76 -2.24 -18.75
N LEU A 182 13.18 -2.54 -17.51
CA LEU A 182 14.56 -2.97 -17.23
C LEU A 182 14.90 -4.37 -17.74
N GLN A 183 13.92 -5.24 -18.01
CA GLN A 183 14.16 -6.56 -18.61
C GLN A 183 14.58 -6.49 -20.09
N SER A 184 14.28 -5.37 -20.77
CA SER A 184 14.63 -5.15 -22.17
C SER A 184 16.01 -4.52 -22.39
N LEU A 185 16.66 -4.05 -21.31
CA LEU A 185 18.03 -3.57 -21.32
C LEU A 185 18.93 -4.68 -20.77
N LYS A 186 19.65 -5.38 -21.65
CA LYS A 186 20.69 -6.36 -21.24
C LYS A 186 21.59 -5.74 -20.16
N PRO A 187 22.06 -6.51 -19.16
CA PRO A 187 22.77 -5.97 -18.00
C PRO A 187 23.86 -5.00 -18.46
N PHE A 188 23.60 -3.72 -18.21
CA PHE A 188 24.49 -2.64 -18.59
C PHE A 188 25.78 -2.84 -17.80
N HIS A 189 26.91 -2.96 -18.50
CA HIS A 189 28.22 -2.99 -17.85
C HIS A 189 28.45 -1.61 -17.20
N ARG A 190 28.00 -1.43 -15.95
CA ARG A 190 28.11 -0.18 -15.17
C ARG A 190 29.51 0.43 -15.24
N ASN A 191 30.53 -0.41 -15.33
CA ASN A 191 31.93 0.01 -15.37
C ASN A 191 32.30 0.84 -16.62
N LYS A 192 31.48 0.84 -17.68
CA LYS A 192 31.74 1.60 -18.91
C LYS A 192 31.09 2.98 -18.96
N MET A 193 30.20 3.35 -18.04
CA MET A 193 29.43 4.62 -18.10
C MET A 193 29.60 5.51 -16.86
N ILE A 194 30.69 5.29 -16.14
CA ILE A 194 31.04 6.07 -14.95
C ILE A 194 31.37 7.52 -15.35
N THR A 195 31.92 7.73 -16.55
CA THR A 195 32.32 9.05 -17.02
C THR A 195 31.20 9.73 -17.80
N PHE A 196 31.12 11.06 -17.67
CA PHE A 196 30.19 11.91 -18.41
C PHE A 196 30.28 11.68 -19.92
N ASN A 197 31.50 11.62 -20.47
CA ASN A 197 31.71 11.42 -21.91
C ASN A 197 31.19 10.06 -22.39
N ALA A 198 31.39 9.01 -21.60
CA ALA A 198 30.87 7.69 -21.95
C ALA A 198 29.33 7.64 -21.95
N ARG A 199 28.68 8.42 -21.06
CA ARG A 199 27.22 8.60 -21.08
C ARG A 199 26.76 9.41 -22.29
N LEU A 200 27.46 10.50 -22.60
CA LEU A 200 27.17 11.36 -23.75
C LEU A 200 27.26 10.60 -25.08
N GLU A 201 28.25 9.73 -25.23
CA GLU A 201 28.43 8.92 -26.44
C GLU A 201 27.25 7.98 -26.72
N THR A 202 26.48 7.58 -25.70
CA THR A 202 25.29 6.73 -25.91
C THR A 202 24.17 7.45 -26.65
N PHE A 203 24.16 8.78 -26.63
CA PHE A 203 23.17 9.60 -27.34
C PHE A 203 23.53 9.85 -28.81
N ASN A 204 24.77 9.59 -29.24
CA ASN A 204 25.22 9.86 -30.60
C ASN A 204 24.40 9.13 -31.68
N ASN A 205 23.83 7.97 -31.35
CA ASN A 205 22.99 7.17 -32.25
C ASN A 205 21.49 7.25 -31.90
N CYS A 206 21.11 8.15 -30.99
CA CYS A 206 19.72 8.26 -30.58
C CYS A 206 18.90 9.01 -31.64
N LEU A 207 18.01 8.30 -32.32
CA LEU A 207 17.15 8.86 -33.38
C LEU A 207 15.96 9.67 -32.84
N ARG A 208 15.84 9.82 -31.51
CA ARG A 208 14.74 10.54 -30.87
C ARG A 208 15.19 11.92 -30.41
N THR A 209 14.32 12.91 -30.62
CA THR A 209 14.51 14.27 -30.11
C THR A 209 14.03 14.37 -28.68
N PHE A 210 14.89 14.87 -27.79
CA PHE A 210 14.58 15.07 -26.37
C PHE A 210 14.12 16.51 -26.10
N LYS A 211 13.20 16.66 -25.15
CA LYS A 211 12.80 17.98 -24.64
C LYS A 211 13.83 18.52 -23.63
N GLN A 212 14.54 17.62 -22.96
CA GLN A 212 15.57 17.91 -21.97
C GLN A 212 16.94 18.03 -22.64
N ASN A 213 17.82 18.83 -22.04
CA ASN A 213 19.19 18.99 -22.52
C ASN A 213 19.99 17.71 -22.23
N ILE A 214 20.62 17.15 -23.27
CA ILE A 214 21.36 15.88 -23.20
C ILE A 214 22.53 15.96 -22.22
N ASN A 215 23.21 17.10 -22.12
CA ASN A 215 24.32 17.27 -21.16
C ASN A 215 23.81 17.21 -19.73
N THR A 216 22.67 17.85 -19.44
CA THR A 216 22.04 17.77 -18.11
C THR A 216 21.64 16.34 -17.75
N LEU A 217 21.18 15.55 -18.73
CA LEU A 217 20.92 14.13 -18.52
C LEU A 217 22.21 13.37 -18.19
N CYS A 218 23.29 13.61 -18.94
CA CYS A 218 24.57 12.95 -18.70
C CYS A 218 25.23 13.38 -17.38
N GLU A 219 25.02 14.60 -16.89
CA GLU A 219 25.49 15.04 -15.57
C GLU A 219 24.75 14.32 -14.44
N ALA A 220 23.45 14.06 -14.61
CA ALA A 220 22.60 13.43 -13.61
C ALA A 220 22.85 11.92 -13.42
N GLY A 221 23.44 11.24 -14.41
CA GLY A 221 23.76 9.81 -14.37
C GLY A 221 23.02 9.02 -15.43
#